data_AF-A0A2W4V6X3-F1
#
_entry.id   AF-A0A2W4V6X3-F1
#
_cell.length_a   1.000
_cell.length_b   1.000
_cell.length_c   1.000
_cell.angle_alpha   90.00
_cell.angle_beta   90.00
_cell.angle_gamma   90.00
#
_symmetry.space_group_name_H-M   'P 1'
#
loop_
_entity.id
_entity.type
_entity.pdbx_description
1 polymer ?
#
loop_
_entity_poly.entity_id
_entity_poly.type
_entity_poly.pdbx_seq_one_letter_code
_entity_poly.pdbx_strand_id
1 'polypeptide(L)'
;MFKRGVVLEPHLQNTVLALENGLPVRVWIRDLEGTKLIPQHWPSDRLNSLSQRAIASVHYSEDQGWKRVSYCLLVNNIAEMIFHACHHTPGLEKKAWTMLTTLLQKTS
;
A
#
# COMPACT_ATOMS: atom_id res chain seq x y z
N MET A 1 -5.93 -1.89 -4.86
CA MET A 1 -7.11 -2.43 -4.17
C MET A 1 -8.41 -2.07 -4.89
N PHE A 2 -8.94 -0.85 -4.77
CA PHE A 2 -10.31 -0.52 -5.21
C PHE A 2 -10.63 -0.80 -6.69
N LYS A 3 -9.74 -0.45 -7.63
CA LYS A 3 -10.02 -0.61 -9.08
C LYS A 3 -9.75 -2.01 -9.65
N ARG A 4 -8.97 -2.83 -8.93
CA ARG A 4 -8.35 -4.05 -9.48
C ARG A 4 -8.44 -5.25 -8.54
N GLY A 5 -8.94 -5.09 -7.33
CA GLY A 5 -8.95 -6.12 -6.29
C GLY A 5 -7.59 -6.64 -5.84
N VAL A 6 -6.47 -6.00 -6.21
CA VAL A 6 -5.12 -6.40 -5.76
C VAL A 6 -4.76 -5.66 -4.47
N VAL A 7 -4.42 -6.41 -3.44
CA VAL A 7 -4.01 -5.94 -2.11
C VAL A 7 -2.52 -6.22 -1.95
N LEU A 8 -1.73 -5.16 -1.98
CA LEU A 8 -0.29 -5.21 -1.74
C LEU A 8 0.00 -4.94 -0.25
N GLU A 9 1.25 -5.17 0.15
CA GLU A 9 1.76 -4.87 1.48
C GLU A 9 2.82 -3.75 1.43
N PRO A 10 2.41 -2.47 1.28
CA PRO A 10 3.33 -1.37 1.00
C PRO A 10 4.03 -0.83 2.27
N HIS A 11 4.51 -1.72 3.15
CA HIS A 11 5.34 -1.31 4.28
C HIS A 11 6.74 -0.89 3.82
N LEU A 12 7.55 -0.29 4.70
CA LEU A 12 8.88 0.24 4.33
C LEU A 12 9.76 -0.80 3.62
N GLN A 13 9.86 -2.00 4.19
CA GLN A 13 10.72 -3.05 3.64
C GLN A 13 10.25 -3.56 2.26
N ASN A 14 9.00 -3.35 1.85
CA ASN A 14 8.47 -3.75 0.55
C ASN A 14 8.33 -2.57 -0.42
N THR A 15 8.82 -1.39 -0.04
CA THR A 15 8.74 -0.16 -0.83
C THR A 15 10.14 0.32 -1.19
N VAL A 16 10.40 0.50 -2.48
CA VAL A 16 11.69 1.02 -2.98
C VAL A 16 11.43 2.28 -3.79
N LEU A 17 12.11 3.37 -3.42
CA LEU A 17 12.04 4.63 -4.16
C LEU A 17 13.16 4.69 -5.19
N ALA A 18 12.82 4.96 -6.44
CA ALA A 18 13.80 5.40 -7.42
C ALA A 18 13.95 6.91 -7.31
N LEU A 19 15.20 7.37 -7.25
CA LEU A 19 15.52 8.78 -7.13
C LEU A 19 16.19 9.28 -8.41
N GLU A 20 15.88 10.51 -8.80
CA GLU A 20 16.59 11.26 -9.83
C GLU A 20 16.89 12.64 -9.26
N ASN A 21 18.16 13.06 -9.32
CA ASN A 21 18.62 14.31 -8.70
C ASN A 21 18.20 14.47 -7.21
N GLY A 22 18.17 13.36 -6.47
CA GLY A 22 17.78 13.32 -5.05
C GLY A 22 16.27 13.38 -4.79
N LEU A 23 15.43 13.42 -5.84
CA LEU A 23 13.97 13.48 -5.71
C LEU A 23 13.32 12.15 -6.12
N PRO A 24 12.24 11.72 -5.44
CA PRO A 24 11.54 10.49 -5.78
C PRO A 24 10.81 10.63 -7.12
N VAL A 25 11.14 9.76 -8.07
CA VAL A 25 10.50 9.71 -9.41
C VAL A 25 9.69 8.43 -9.62
N ARG A 26 9.90 7.40 -8.79
CA ARG A 26 9.14 6.15 -8.86
C ARG A 26 9.06 5.46 -7.51
N VAL A 27 7.96 4.73 -7.33
CA VAL A 27 7.77 3.77 -6.24
C VAL A 27 7.68 2.38 -6.84
N TRP A 28 8.52 1.47 -6.37
CA TRP A 28 8.42 0.05 -6.67
C TRP A 28 7.94 -0.69 -5.43
N ILE A 29 6.94 -1.55 -5.61
CA ILE A 29 6.53 -2.51 -4.59
C ILE A 29 7.15 -3.86 -4.92
N ARG A 30 7.81 -4.47 -3.94
CA ARG A 30 8.40 -5.81 -4.03
C ARG A 30 7.68 -6.79 -3.11
N ASP A 31 8.14 -8.04 -3.16
CA ASP A 31 7.56 -9.18 -2.43
C ASP A 31 6.09 -9.41 -2.78
N LEU A 32 5.89 -10.32 -3.75
CA LEU A 32 4.57 -10.65 -4.25
C LEU A 32 3.93 -11.82 -3.50
N GLU A 33 4.68 -12.55 -2.66
CA GLU A 33 4.15 -13.67 -1.88
C GLU A 33 3.05 -13.19 -0.91
N GLY A 34 3.25 -11.99 -0.35
CA GLY A 34 2.27 -11.32 0.49
C GLY A 34 1.01 -10.88 -0.26
N THR A 35 0.97 -10.83 -1.59
CA THR A 35 -0.15 -10.24 -2.34
C THR A 35 -1.46 -11.00 -2.10
N LYS A 36 -2.56 -10.26 -1.86
CA LYS A 36 -3.91 -10.81 -1.73
C LYS A 36 -4.82 -10.29 -2.83
N LEU A 37 -5.88 -11.03 -3.09
CA LEU A 37 -6.88 -10.77 -4.12
C LEU A 37 -8.27 -10.71 -3.49
N ILE A 38 -9.04 -9.71 -3.91
CA ILE A 38 -10.43 -9.52 -3.50
C ILE A 38 -11.34 -10.36 -4.40
N PRO A 39 -12.15 -11.30 -3.85
CA PRO A 39 -12.97 -12.24 -4.64
C PRO A 39 -13.92 -11.57 -5.64
N GLN A 40 -14.44 -10.37 -5.32
CA GLN A 40 -15.32 -9.60 -6.19
C GLN A 40 -14.66 -9.25 -7.54
N HIS A 41 -13.33 -9.11 -7.57
CA HIS A 41 -12.56 -8.83 -8.79
C HIS A 41 -11.84 -10.08 -9.34
N TRP A 42 -11.56 -11.04 -8.45
CA TRP A 42 -10.81 -12.26 -8.72
C TRP A 42 -11.58 -13.47 -8.15
N PRO A 43 -12.70 -13.84 -8.78
CA PRO A 43 -13.46 -15.01 -8.33
C PRO A 43 -12.64 -16.30 -8.54
N SER A 44 -12.94 -17.34 -7.76
CA SER A 44 -12.13 -18.57 -7.72
C SER A 44 -12.01 -19.28 -9.07
N ASP A 45 -13.02 -19.16 -9.94
CA ASP A 45 -13.02 -19.70 -11.31
C ASP A 45 -11.95 -19.04 -12.19
N ARG A 46 -11.62 -17.76 -11.96
CA ARG A 46 -10.51 -17.07 -12.62
C ARG A 46 -9.13 -17.56 -12.15
N LEU A 47 -9.08 -18.26 -11.02
CA LEU A 47 -7.87 -18.81 -10.40
C LEU A 47 -7.80 -20.34 -10.53
N ASN A 48 -8.52 -20.93 -11.49
CA ASN A 48 -8.66 -22.38 -11.67
C ASN A 48 -7.35 -23.16 -11.88
N SER A 49 -6.27 -22.47 -12.24
CA SER A 49 -4.93 -23.06 -12.37
C SER A 49 -4.22 -23.27 -11.02
N LEU A 50 -4.75 -22.68 -9.93
CA LEU A 50 -4.21 -22.79 -8.58
C LEU A 50 -4.91 -23.90 -7.80
N SER A 51 -4.20 -24.48 -6.83
CA SER A 51 -4.81 -25.41 -5.87
C SER A 51 -5.83 -24.69 -4.98
N GLN A 52 -6.79 -25.44 -4.42
CA GLN A 52 -7.75 -24.88 -3.46
C GLN A 52 -7.08 -24.19 -2.26
N ARG A 53 -5.96 -24.75 -1.78
CA ARG A 53 -5.16 -24.15 -0.70
C ARG A 53 -4.55 -22.81 -1.13
N ALA A 54 -4.04 -22.71 -2.35
CA ALA A 54 -3.47 -21.47 -2.87
C ALA A 54 -4.54 -20.39 -3.06
N ILE A 55 -5.73 -20.77 -3.57
CA ILE A 55 -6.88 -19.85 -3.66
C ILE A 55 -7.26 -19.33 -2.28
N ALA A 56 -7.38 -20.22 -1.29
CA ALA A 56 -7.68 -19.85 0.09
C ALA A 56 -6.61 -18.92 0.71
N SER A 57 -5.33 -19.09 0.34
CA SER A 57 -4.25 -18.27 0.90
C SER A 57 -4.12 -16.89 0.26
N VAL A 58 -4.60 -16.69 -0.98
CA VAL A 58 -4.55 -15.39 -1.66
C VAL A 58 -5.82 -14.57 -1.47
N HIS A 59 -6.96 -15.16 -1.12
CA HIS A 59 -8.21 -14.41 -0.95
C HIS A 59 -8.28 -13.65 0.37
N TYR A 60 -8.56 -12.35 0.28
CA TYR A 60 -8.92 -11.47 1.39
C TYR A 60 -10.31 -10.88 1.16
N SER A 61 -11.05 -10.65 2.25
CA SER A 61 -12.20 -9.74 2.20
C SER A 61 -11.74 -8.30 1.93
N GLU A 62 -12.65 -7.44 1.47
CA GLU A 62 -12.33 -6.02 1.28
C GLU A 62 -11.88 -5.36 2.58
N ASP A 63 -12.54 -5.66 3.70
CA ASP A 63 -12.15 -5.13 5.02
C ASP A 63 -10.75 -5.57 5.45
N GLN A 64 -10.39 -6.85 5.27
CA GLN A 64 -9.04 -7.34 5.54
C GLN A 64 -8.00 -6.65 4.65
N GLY A 65 -8.33 -6.47 3.36
CA GLY A 65 -7.48 -5.76 2.41
C GLY A 65 -7.26 -4.31 2.82
N TRP A 66 -8.32 -3.62 3.22
CA TRP A 66 -8.27 -2.23 3.66
C TRP A 66 -7.44 -2.06 4.92
N LYS A 67 -7.68 -2.89 5.94
CA LYS A 67 -6.91 -2.87 7.20
C LYS A 67 -5.41 -3.05 6.96
N ARG A 68 -5.02 -3.99 6.09
CA ARG A 68 -3.61 -4.20 5.74
C ARG A 68 -3.03 -3.00 5.00
N VAL A 69 -3.67 -2.53 3.93
CA VAL A 69 -3.14 -1.44 3.11
C VAL A 69 -3.04 -0.16 3.94
N SER A 70 -4.07 0.20 4.70
CA SER A 70 -4.07 1.41 5.53
C SER A 70 -2.98 1.38 6.59
N TYR A 71 -2.82 0.26 7.31
CA TYR A 71 -1.74 0.13 8.29
C TYR A 71 -0.35 0.19 7.64
N CYS A 72 -0.10 -0.66 6.62
CA CYS A 72 1.21 -0.73 5.99
C CYS A 72 1.62 0.58 5.32
N LEU A 73 0.67 1.25 4.64
CA LEU A 73 0.95 2.49 3.94
C LEU A 73 1.05 3.69 4.89
N LEU A 74 0.07 3.88 5.78
CA LEU A 74 -0.01 5.13 6.57
C LEU A 74 0.84 5.06 7.83
N VAL A 75 0.78 3.94 8.56
CA VAL A 75 1.42 3.80 9.86
C VAL A 75 2.84 3.28 9.70
N ASN A 76 3.02 2.16 9.00
CA ASN A 76 4.35 1.55 8.89
C ASN A 76 5.27 2.31 7.93
N ASN A 77 4.73 3.02 6.94
CA ASN A 77 5.52 3.65 5.87
C ASN A 77 5.49 5.18 5.92
N ILE A 78 4.38 5.82 5.57
CA ILE A 78 4.32 7.28 5.42
C ILE A 78 4.59 8.00 6.75
N ALA A 79 4.11 7.49 7.89
CA ALA A 79 4.39 8.09 9.19
C ALA A 79 5.89 8.13 9.51
N GLU A 80 6.61 7.02 9.29
CA GLU A 80 8.07 6.95 9.46
C GLU A 80 8.81 7.90 8.52
N MET A 81 8.39 7.95 7.25
CA MET A 81 8.95 8.91 6.29
C MET A 81 8.75 10.36 6.75
N ILE A 82 7.55 10.73 7.19
CA ILE A 82 7.24 12.08 7.67
C ILE A 82 8.06 12.38 8.93
N PHE A 83 8.13 11.45 9.88
CA PHE A 83 8.89 11.59 11.13
C PHE A 83 10.36 11.91 10.83
N HIS A 84 11.01 11.13 9.98
CA HIS A 84 12.41 11.35 9.64
C HIS A 84 12.64 12.59 8.77
N ALA A 85 11.77 12.86 7.78
CA ALA A 85 11.93 14.00 6.89
C ALA A 85 11.67 15.35 7.59
N CYS A 86 10.81 15.37 8.61
CA CYS A 86 10.38 16.60 9.28
C CYS A 86 11.09 16.87 10.60
N HIS A 87 11.96 15.95 11.09
CA HIS A 87 12.56 15.98 12.42
C HIS A 87 13.18 17.33 12.83
N HIS A 88 13.77 18.06 11.89
CA HIS A 88 14.48 19.32 12.16
C HIS A 88 13.68 20.59 11.80
N THR A 89 12.41 20.48 11.43
CA THR A 89 11.61 21.63 10.98
C THR A 89 10.26 21.67 11.70
N PRO A 90 10.15 22.46 12.78
CA PRO A 90 8.90 22.61 13.54
C PRO A 90 7.72 22.97 12.64
N GLY A 91 6.60 22.26 12.83
CA GLY A 91 5.36 22.48 12.09
C GLY A 91 5.34 21.89 10.67
N LEU A 92 6.45 21.35 10.15
CA LEU A 92 6.47 20.71 8.83
C LEU A 92 5.68 19.39 8.82
N GLU A 93 5.77 18.60 9.89
CA GLU A 93 5.02 17.35 10.03
C GLU A 93 3.50 17.55 9.88
N LYS A 94 2.93 18.55 10.58
CA LYS A 94 1.51 18.89 10.47
C LYS A 94 1.13 19.30 9.04
N LYS A 95 1.99 20.05 8.37
CA LYS A 95 1.79 20.43 6.96
C LYS A 95 1.83 19.20 6.04
N ALA A 96 2.75 18.27 6.26
CA ALA A 96 2.86 17.03 5.49
C ALA A 96 1.61 16.16 5.62
N TRP A 97 1.11 15.94 6.84
CA TRP A 97 -0.15 15.22 7.09
C TRP A 97 -1.38 15.90 6.47
N THR A 98 -1.41 17.23 6.49
CA THR A 98 -2.48 18.00 5.85
C THR A 98 -2.46 17.79 4.34
N MET A 99 -1.27 17.89 3.72
CA MET A 99 -1.09 17.65 2.29
C MET A 99 -1.49 16.22 1.88
N LEU A 100 -1.09 15.22 2.67
CA LEU A 100 -1.48 13.82 2.44
C LEU A 100 -3.00 13.66 2.47
N THR A 101 -3.67 14.23 3.46
CA THR A 101 -5.13 14.16 3.58
C THR A 101 -5.81 14.78 2.37
N THR A 102 -5.36 15.96 1.94
CA THR A 102 -5.87 16.64 0.74
C THR A 102 -5.65 15.81 -0.54
N LEU A 103 -4.51 15.12 -0.67
CA LEU A 103 -4.22 14.24 -1.81
C LEU A 103 -5.14 13.01 -1.85
N LEU A 104 -5.35 12.35 -0.70
CA LEU A 104 -6.20 11.17 -0.61
C LEU A 104 -7.67 11.49 -0.94
N GLN A 105 -8.17 12.65 -0.50
CA GLN A 105 -9.52 13.13 -0.83
C GLN A 105 -9.73 13.38 -2.33
N LYS A 106 -8.69 13.76 -3.07
CA LYS A 106 -8.75 13.97 -4.54
C LYS A 106 -8.67 12.67 -5.36
N THR A 107 -8.20 11.60 -4.74
CA THR A 107 -7.94 10.31 -5.42
C THR A 107 -9.06 9.30 -5.20
N SER A 108 -10.00 9.63 -4.30
CA SER A 108 -11.22 8.86 -4.00
C SER A 108 -12.32 9.14 -5.01
#